data_AF-A0A840QCS6-F1
#
_entry.id   AF-A0A840QCS6-F1
#
_cell.length_a   1.000
_cell.length_b   1.000
_cell.length_c   1.000
_cell.angle_alpha   90.00
_cell.angle_beta   90.00
_cell.angle_gamma   90.00
#
_symmetry.space_group_name_H-M   'P 1'
#
loop_
_entity.id
_entity.type
_entity.pdbx_description
1 polymer ?
#
loop_
_entity_poly.entity_id
_entity_poly.type
_entity_poly.pdbx_seq_one_letter_code
_entity_poly.pdbx_strand_id
1 'polypeptide(L)'
;MAIRLKLGNYETVQGDPLGRSFIGYFPRMTETEAWEAGRGVWRMNAEKASRQRFAVIVGEGHIRAVGEVTGVTAQGDRIALEGTALPSGHPVRDAWLGKPDPVVNGSQNPVGYCELPEEKEFLYRPCACGCDENTDRDFLPGHDVRAIQARVREHFDSSPLKFIQWVDDALTGAAAISSHTADQQP
;
A
#
# COMPACT_ATOMS: atom_id res chain seq x y z
N MET A 1 -3.44 -0.54 12.34
CA MET A 1 -1.98 -0.67 12.40
C MET A 1 -1.37 0.01 11.18
N ALA A 2 -0.14 0.49 11.31
CA ALA A 2 0.66 1.02 10.22
C ALA A 2 1.89 0.15 9.96
N ILE A 3 2.37 0.16 8.73
CA ILE A 3 3.63 -0.49 8.32
C ILE A 3 4.80 0.37 8.80
N ARG A 4 5.74 -0.21 9.55
CA ARG A 4 7.01 0.44 9.88
C ARG A 4 8.09 -0.07 8.93
N LEU A 5 8.80 0.83 8.26
CA LEU A 5 9.92 0.50 7.37
C LEU A 5 11.19 1.19 7.86
N LYS A 6 12.17 0.39 8.29
CA LYS A 6 13.45 0.89 8.78
C LYS A 6 14.48 0.94 7.66
N LEU A 7 14.93 2.14 7.33
CA LEU A 7 16.00 2.37 6.37
C LEU A 7 17.37 2.03 6.99
N GLY A 8 18.22 1.43 6.17
CA GLY A 8 19.65 1.32 6.45
C GLY A 8 20.39 2.61 6.14
N ASN A 9 21.72 2.54 6.14
CA ASN A 9 22.56 3.66 5.72
C ASN A 9 22.34 3.98 4.24
N TYR A 10 22.50 5.26 3.89
CA TYR A 10 22.45 5.71 2.50
C TYR A 10 23.44 4.95 1.61
N GLU A 11 22.96 4.53 0.45
CA GLU A 11 23.75 3.86 -0.57
C GLU A 11 23.23 4.22 -1.96
N THR A 12 24.12 4.49 -2.90
CA THR A 12 23.79 4.66 -4.33
C THR A 12 23.64 3.29 -4.98
N VAL A 13 22.60 3.10 -5.79
CA VAL A 13 22.31 1.80 -6.43
C VAL A 13 22.09 1.97 -7.93
N GLN A 14 22.33 0.89 -8.68
CA GLN A 14 22.02 0.78 -10.11
C GLN A 14 21.06 -0.39 -10.33
N GLY A 15 20.11 -0.22 -11.25
CA GLY A 15 19.14 -1.27 -11.58
C GLY A 15 18.15 -1.58 -10.44
N ASP A 16 17.86 -0.61 -9.57
CA ASP A 16 16.81 -0.76 -8.56
C ASP A 16 15.46 -1.05 -9.25
N PRO A 17 14.64 -2.00 -8.75
CA PRO A 17 13.36 -2.35 -9.37
C PRO A 17 12.36 -1.19 -9.51
N LEU A 18 12.52 -0.12 -8.73
CA LEU A 18 11.69 1.08 -8.82
C LEU A 18 12.41 2.24 -9.55
N GLY A 19 13.54 1.98 -10.21
CA GLY A 19 14.29 2.97 -10.97
C GLY A 19 15.00 4.02 -10.10
N ARG A 20 15.21 3.74 -8.81
CA ARG A 20 15.84 4.69 -7.88
C ARG A 20 17.35 4.73 -8.05
N SER A 21 17.92 5.92 -7.85
CA SER A 21 19.37 6.13 -7.85
C SER A 21 20.03 5.91 -6.48
N PHE A 22 19.22 5.87 -5.41
CA PHE A 22 19.70 5.63 -4.05
C PHE A 22 18.65 4.90 -3.19
N ILE A 23 19.13 4.29 -2.11
CA ILE A 23 18.34 3.69 -1.03
C ILE A 23 18.92 4.12 0.33
N GLY A 24 18.22 3.75 1.41
CA GLY A 24 18.65 4.06 2.77
C GLY A 24 18.41 5.52 3.16
N TYR A 25 18.95 5.91 4.30
CA TYR A 25 18.72 7.23 4.90
C TYR A 25 20.02 8.00 5.15
N PHE A 26 19.97 9.33 5.01
CA PHE A 26 20.97 10.25 5.56
C PHE A 26 20.30 11.47 6.22
N PRO A 27 20.95 12.14 7.20
CA PRO A 27 20.33 13.17 8.05
C PRO A 27 19.66 14.37 7.36
N ARG A 28 20.02 14.68 6.12
CA ARG A 28 19.53 15.86 5.38
C ARG A 28 18.44 15.53 4.35
N MET A 29 17.99 14.28 4.29
CA MET A 29 16.83 13.93 3.47
C MET A 29 15.60 14.70 3.95
N THR A 30 14.87 15.22 2.98
CA THR A 30 13.50 15.70 3.16
C THR A 30 12.56 14.54 3.47
N GLU A 31 11.38 14.85 3.99
CA GLU A 31 10.33 13.87 4.24
C GLU A 31 9.94 13.11 2.96
N THR A 32 9.84 13.81 1.82
CA THR A 32 9.55 13.20 0.52
C THR A 32 10.66 12.25 0.07
N GLU A 33 11.93 12.64 0.21
CA GLU A 33 13.05 11.75 -0.13
C GLU A 33 13.09 10.51 0.78
N ALA A 34 12.81 10.68 2.07
CA ALA A 34 12.68 9.56 2.99
C ALA A 34 11.51 8.64 2.63
N TRP A 35 10.37 9.19 2.19
CA TRP A 35 9.24 8.42 1.66
C TRP A 35 9.63 7.62 0.41
N GLU A 36 10.26 8.25 -0.58
CA GLU A 36 10.68 7.57 -1.82
C GLU A 36 11.75 6.48 -1.56
N ALA A 37 12.69 6.73 -0.65
CA ALA A 37 13.63 5.71 -0.20
C ALA A 37 12.91 4.57 0.53
N GLY A 38 11.94 4.93 1.38
CA GLY A 38 11.16 4.05 2.24
C GLY A 38 10.20 3.13 1.50
N ARG A 39 9.46 3.62 0.50
CA ARG A 39 8.45 2.87 -0.26
C ARG A 39 9.01 1.77 -1.17
N GLY A 40 10.33 1.55 -1.09
CA GLY A 40 11.10 0.55 -1.84
C GLY A 40 10.60 -0.89 -1.78
N VAL A 41 11.39 -1.81 -2.31
CA VAL A 41 11.01 -3.23 -2.39
C VAL A 41 11.41 -4.02 -1.15
N TRP A 42 10.42 -4.49 -0.39
CA TRP A 42 10.62 -5.22 0.86
C TRP A 42 10.08 -6.64 0.78
N ARG A 43 10.69 -7.54 1.56
CA ARG A 43 10.08 -8.84 1.84
C ARG A 43 9.04 -8.68 2.94
N MET A 44 7.77 -8.69 2.57
CA MET A 44 6.64 -8.63 3.50
C MET A 44 5.46 -9.45 2.98
N ASN A 45 4.49 -9.72 3.86
CA ASN A 45 3.26 -10.42 3.49
C ASN A 45 2.31 -9.45 2.76
N ALA A 46 1.95 -9.75 1.51
CA ALA A 46 1.13 -8.90 0.65
C ALA A 46 -0.26 -8.62 1.23
N GLU A 47 -0.93 -9.66 1.73
CA GLU A 47 -2.26 -9.55 2.31
C GLU A 47 -2.26 -8.67 3.57
N LYS A 48 -1.21 -8.77 4.39
CA LYS A 48 -1.08 -7.92 5.56
C LYS A 48 -0.79 -6.48 5.16
N ALA A 49 0.11 -6.26 4.19
CA ALA A 49 0.48 -4.93 3.73
C ALA A 49 -0.69 -4.19 3.07
N SER A 50 -1.46 -4.87 2.21
CA SER A 50 -2.60 -4.29 1.49
C SER A 50 -3.74 -3.82 2.39
N ARG A 51 -3.81 -4.34 3.62
CA ARG A 51 -4.81 -3.94 4.63
C ARG A 51 -4.41 -2.69 5.40
N GLN A 52 -3.16 -2.23 5.30
CA GLN A 52 -2.69 -1.08 6.07
C GLN A 52 -2.90 0.21 5.28
N ARG A 53 -3.47 1.23 5.93
CA ARG A 53 -3.69 2.55 5.31
C ARG A 53 -2.49 3.48 5.46
N PHE A 54 -1.65 3.28 6.48
CA PHE A 54 -0.53 4.16 6.75
C PHE A 54 0.78 3.40 6.83
N ALA A 55 1.86 4.11 6.49
CA ALA A 55 3.22 3.65 6.70
C ALA A 55 4.08 4.75 7.33
N VAL A 56 5.02 4.34 8.18
CA VAL A 56 6.04 5.19 8.80
C VAL A 56 7.42 4.72 8.36
N ILE A 57 8.22 5.67 7.90
CA ILE A 57 9.61 5.42 7.49
C ILE A 57 10.53 5.86 8.60
N VAL A 58 11.38 4.95 9.07
CA VAL A 58 12.33 5.17 10.16
C VAL A 58 13.74 5.27 9.60
N GLY A 59 14.45 6.34 9.94
CA GLY A 59 15.86 6.55 9.64
C GLY A 59 16.58 7.08 10.88
N GLU A 60 17.74 6.51 11.22
CA GLU A 60 18.49 6.84 12.45
C GLU A 60 17.62 6.77 13.72
N GLY A 61 16.76 5.74 13.81
CA GLY A 61 15.92 5.49 14.98
C GLY A 61 14.77 6.47 15.19
N HIS A 62 14.49 7.36 14.23
CA HIS A 62 13.38 8.31 14.29
C HIS A 62 12.52 8.19 13.03
N ILE A 63 11.24 8.54 13.15
CA ILE A 63 10.31 8.62 12.03
C ILE A 63 10.67 9.84 11.18
N ARG A 64 10.99 9.59 9.90
CA ARG A 64 11.43 10.59 8.92
C ARG A 64 10.38 10.90 7.86
N ALA A 65 9.43 9.98 7.67
CA ALA A 65 8.25 10.23 6.86
C ALA A 65 7.05 9.43 7.38
N VAL A 66 5.87 9.99 7.17
CA VAL A 66 4.59 9.32 7.40
C VAL A 66 3.79 9.46 6.11
N GLY A 67 3.24 8.38 5.59
CA GLY A 67 2.51 8.39 4.34
C GLY A 67 1.26 7.53 4.36
N GLU A 68 0.35 7.86 3.46
CA GLU A 68 -0.81 7.04 3.13
C GLU A 68 -0.41 5.99 2.09
N VAL A 69 -0.83 4.76 2.33
CA VAL A 69 -0.66 3.62 1.43
C VAL A 69 -1.96 3.46 0.64
N THR A 70 -1.87 3.58 -0.67
CA THR A 70 -3.00 3.45 -1.59
C THR A 70 -3.03 2.08 -2.28
N GLY A 71 -1.93 1.33 -2.20
CA GLY A 71 -1.79 0.03 -2.84
C GLY A 71 -0.44 -0.61 -2.59
N VAL A 72 -0.26 -1.79 -3.18
CA VAL A 72 1.01 -2.52 -3.15
C VAL A 72 1.28 -3.14 -4.52
N THR A 73 2.52 -3.02 -5.01
CA THR A 73 2.95 -3.65 -6.27
C THR A 73 3.88 -4.81 -5.98
N ALA A 74 3.65 -5.97 -6.61
CA ALA A 74 4.59 -7.09 -6.55
C ALA A 74 5.80 -6.83 -7.47
N GLN A 75 6.99 -7.11 -6.95
CA GLN A 75 8.28 -7.01 -7.64
C GLN A 75 9.06 -8.30 -7.35
N GLY A 76 8.77 -9.37 -8.09
CA GLY A 76 9.29 -10.71 -7.81
C GLY A 76 8.79 -11.26 -6.46
N ASP A 77 9.70 -11.62 -5.56
CA ASP A 77 9.40 -12.06 -4.19
C ASP A 77 9.24 -10.89 -3.19
N ARG A 78 9.23 -9.65 -3.68
CA ARG A 78 9.17 -8.42 -2.88
C ARG A 78 7.96 -7.57 -3.23
N ILE A 79 7.67 -6.63 -2.34
CA ILE A 79 6.52 -5.75 -2.42
C ILE A 79 6.98 -4.31 -2.27
N ALA A 80 6.55 -3.47 -3.20
CA ALA A 80 6.67 -2.02 -3.12
C ALA A 80 5.36 -1.42 -2.60
N LEU A 81 5.47 -0.36 -1.78
CA LEU A 81 4.30 0.38 -1.33
C LEU A 81 3.95 1.46 -2.36
N GLU A 82 2.68 1.54 -2.73
CA GLU A 82 2.13 2.66 -3.49
C GLU A 82 1.48 3.65 -2.55
N GLY A 83 1.69 4.94 -2.80
CA GLY A 83 1.14 5.99 -1.95
C GLY A 83 2.01 7.23 -1.91
N THR A 84 1.66 8.14 -1.01
CA THR A 84 2.32 9.46 -0.89
C THR A 84 2.55 9.83 0.57
N ALA A 85 3.60 10.63 0.81
CA ALA A 85 3.80 11.26 2.12
C ALA A 85 2.60 12.15 2.45
N LEU A 86 2.16 12.11 3.71
CA LEU A 86 1.04 12.90 4.17
C LEU A 86 1.39 14.40 4.13
N PRO A 87 0.43 15.29 3.84
CA PRO A 87 0.66 16.72 3.86
C PRO A 87 0.78 17.25 5.29
N SER A 88 1.37 18.43 5.44
CA SER A 88 1.40 19.13 6.71
C SER A 88 0.00 19.48 7.20
N GLY A 89 -0.24 19.34 8.52
CA GLY A 89 -1.57 19.51 9.12
C GLY A 89 -2.38 18.21 9.21
N HIS A 90 -1.89 17.10 8.65
CA HIS A 90 -2.54 15.80 8.81
C HIS A 90 -2.30 15.26 10.23
N PRO A 91 -3.35 14.91 11.01
CA PRO A 91 -3.22 14.50 12.41
C PRO A 91 -2.22 13.36 12.65
N VAL A 92 -2.28 12.31 11.83
CA VAL A 92 -1.36 11.16 11.91
C VAL A 92 0.09 11.59 11.66
N ARG A 93 0.35 12.45 10.67
CA ARG A 93 1.70 12.93 10.38
C ARG A 93 2.24 13.75 11.55
N ASP A 94 1.47 14.73 11.99
CA ASP A 94 1.92 15.70 12.98
C ASP A 94 2.14 15.05 14.36
N ALA A 95 1.40 13.97 14.68
CA ALA A 95 1.62 13.18 15.88
C ALA A 95 2.91 12.36 15.86
N TRP A 96 3.31 11.84 14.68
CA TRP A 96 4.33 10.80 14.57
C TRP A 96 5.65 11.25 13.94
N LEU A 97 5.66 12.27 13.09
CA LEU A 97 6.88 12.74 12.44
C LEU A 97 7.92 13.17 13.50
N GLY A 98 9.16 12.67 13.37
CA GLY A 98 10.25 12.94 14.30
C GLY A 98 10.21 12.15 15.62
N LYS A 99 9.18 11.35 15.89
CA LYS A 99 9.15 10.47 17.07
C LYS A 99 10.17 9.33 16.94
N PRO A 100 10.62 8.72 18.05
CA PRO A 100 11.44 7.50 18.00
C PRO A 100 10.75 6.34 17.27
N ASP A 101 11.53 5.37 16.77
CA ASP A 101 11.02 4.14 16.17
C ASP A 101 10.01 3.46 17.12
N PRO A 102 8.73 3.33 16.72
CA PRO A 102 7.68 2.78 17.59
C PRO A 102 7.84 1.27 17.81
N VAL A 103 8.63 0.60 16.97
CA VAL A 103 8.86 -0.83 17.04
C VAL A 103 10.26 -1.08 17.59
N VAL A 104 10.38 -1.03 18.91
CA VAL A 104 11.59 -1.40 19.64
C VAL A 104 11.50 -2.88 20.02
N ASN A 105 11.89 -3.75 19.09
CA ASN A 105 12.04 -5.18 19.36
C ASN A 105 13.40 -5.67 18.90
N GLY A 106 13.86 -6.82 19.41
CA GLY A 106 15.15 -7.42 19.03
C GLY A 106 15.20 -7.97 17.60
N SER A 107 14.15 -7.76 16.80
CA SER A 107 14.08 -8.25 15.43
C SER A 107 15.00 -7.43 14.53
N GLN A 108 15.79 -8.12 13.70
CA GLN A 108 16.56 -7.49 12.63
C GLN A 108 15.73 -7.23 11.37
N ASN A 109 14.43 -7.60 11.37
CA ASN A 109 13.57 -7.33 10.22
C ASN A 109 13.31 -5.81 10.10
N PRO A 110 13.68 -5.19 8.97
CA PRO A 110 13.41 -3.77 8.76
C PRO A 110 11.91 -3.47 8.63
N VAL A 111 11.09 -4.47 8.28
CA VAL A 111 9.63 -4.36 8.24
C VAL A 111 9.03 -4.71 9.60
N GLY A 112 8.28 -3.77 10.16
CA GLY A 112 7.52 -3.92 11.39
C GLY A 112 6.08 -3.45 11.22
N TYR A 113 5.29 -3.61 12.29
CA TYR A 113 3.93 -3.10 12.36
C TYR A 113 3.73 -2.43 13.71
N CYS A 114 3.08 -1.28 13.73
CA CYS A 114 2.82 -0.52 14.94
C CYS A 114 1.37 -0.02 14.97
N GLU A 115 0.88 0.31 16.15
CA GLU A 115 -0.41 0.97 16.31
C GLU A 115 -0.22 2.48 16.20
N LEU A 116 -1.02 3.13 15.35
CA LEU A 116 -1.16 4.59 15.33
C LEU A 116 -2.57 4.90 15.87
N PRO A 117 -2.74 5.37 17.12
CA PRO A 117 -4.07 5.68 17.65
C PRO A 117 -4.86 6.68 16.79
N GLU A 118 -4.17 7.63 16.18
CA GLU A 118 -4.72 8.67 15.30
C GLU A 118 -5.25 8.10 13.98
N GLU A 119 -4.82 6.90 13.57
CA GLU A 119 -5.32 6.23 12.36
C GLU A 119 -6.81 5.86 12.49
N LYS A 120 -7.32 5.65 13.71
CA LYS A 120 -8.68 5.13 13.94
C LYS A 120 -9.77 5.97 13.29
N GLU A 121 -9.62 7.30 13.30
CA GLU A 121 -10.56 8.21 12.64
C GLU A 121 -10.60 8.00 11.12
N PHE A 122 -9.47 7.60 10.55
CA PHE A 122 -9.31 7.34 9.12
C PHE A 122 -9.60 5.87 8.76
N LEU A 123 -9.78 4.96 9.71
CA LEU A 123 -10.22 3.61 9.36
C LEU A 123 -11.69 3.57 8.94
N TYR A 124 -12.50 4.49 9.46
CA TYR A 124 -13.92 4.58 9.09
C TYR A 124 -14.08 5.14 7.67
N ARG A 125 -14.38 4.24 6.73
CA ARG A 125 -14.70 4.57 5.33
C ARG A 125 -16.09 4.04 4.97
N PRO A 126 -16.79 4.66 3.99
CA PRO A 126 -18.05 4.12 3.51
C PRO A 126 -17.86 2.69 3.00
N CYS A 127 -18.81 1.81 3.34
CA CYS A 127 -18.82 0.44 2.85
C CYS A 127 -18.85 0.42 1.32
N ALA A 128 -17.90 -0.29 0.71
CA ALA A 128 -17.75 -0.38 -0.75
C ALA A 128 -18.95 -1.02 -1.47
N CYS A 129 -19.91 -1.60 -0.76
CA CYS A 129 -21.17 -2.03 -1.36
C CYS A 129 -22.07 -0.85 -1.78
N GLY A 130 -21.84 0.35 -1.24
CA GLY A 130 -22.64 1.56 -1.49
C GLY A 130 -23.87 1.71 -0.59
N CYS A 131 -23.81 1.24 0.67
CA CYS A 131 -24.93 1.37 1.61
C CYS A 131 -24.82 2.57 2.57
N ASP A 132 -23.88 3.49 2.30
CA ASP A 132 -23.62 4.71 3.07
C ASP A 132 -23.22 4.53 4.56
N GLU A 133 -23.18 3.29 5.05
CA GLU A 133 -22.64 2.97 6.37
C GLU A 133 -21.12 2.94 6.37
N ASN A 134 -20.50 3.48 7.43
CA ASN A 134 -19.05 3.46 7.60
C ASN A 134 -18.58 2.16 8.28
N THR A 135 -17.41 1.67 7.86
CA THR A 135 -16.75 0.48 8.41
C THR A 135 -15.24 0.68 8.42
N ASP A 136 -14.54 -0.05 9.28
CA ASP A 136 -13.08 -0.17 9.34
C ASP A 136 -12.50 -1.15 8.29
N ARG A 137 -13.35 -1.67 7.40
CA ARG A 137 -13.03 -2.65 6.34
C ARG A 137 -13.47 -2.13 4.97
N ASP A 138 -13.20 -2.89 3.91
CA ASP A 138 -13.78 -2.57 2.58
C ASP A 138 -15.30 -2.79 2.57
N PHE A 139 -15.74 -3.86 3.23
CA PHE A 139 -17.14 -4.23 3.33
C PHE A 139 -17.51 -4.51 4.78
N LEU A 140 -18.71 -4.07 5.16
CA LEU A 140 -19.38 -4.62 6.34
C LEU A 140 -19.55 -6.14 6.19
N PRO A 141 -19.67 -6.88 7.29
CA PRO A 141 -19.83 -8.34 7.24
C PRO A 141 -20.96 -8.77 6.29
N GLY A 142 -20.62 -9.58 5.27
CA GLY A 142 -21.55 -10.09 4.25
C GLY A 142 -21.94 -9.10 3.14
N HIS A 143 -21.44 -7.86 3.17
CA HIS A 143 -21.75 -6.86 2.15
C HIS A 143 -20.93 -7.02 0.86
N ASP A 144 -19.83 -7.77 0.91
CA ASP A 144 -19.01 -8.18 -0.23
C ASP A 144 -19.81 -9.05 -1.21
N VAL A 145 -20.40 -10.14 -0.71
CA VAL A 145 -21.25 -11.04 -1.52
C VAL A 145 -22.48 -10.30 -2.02
N ARG A 146 -23.09 -9.46 -1.16
CA ARG A 146 -24.24 -8.63 -1.55
C ARG A 146 -23.89 -7.67 -2.68
N ALA A 147 -22.73 -7.03 -2.63
CA ALA A 147 -22.25 -6.13 -3.67
C ALA A 147 -22.06 -6.86 -5.00
N ILE A 148 -21.36 -8.01 -4.99
CA ILE A 148 -21.15 -8.83 -6.19
C ILE A 148 -22.49 -9.22 -6.81
N GLN A 149 -23.41 -9.77 -6.01
CA GLN A 149 -24.74 -10.16 -6.49
C GLN A 149 -25.53 -8.99 -7.07
N ALA A 150 -25.42 -7.79 -6.48
CA ALA A 150 -26.08 -6.60 -7.01
C ALA A 150 -25.57 -6.25 -8.42
N ARG A 151 -24.25 -6.29 -8.66
CA ARG A 151 -23.67 -6.01 -9.99
C ARG A 151 -24.05 -7.08 -11.01
N VAL A 152 -24.11 -8.35 -10.60
CA VAL A 152 -24.61 -9.45 -11.46
C VAL A 152 -26.06 -9.19 -11.89
N ARG A 153 -26.91 -8.73 -10.97
CA ARG A 153 -28.30 -8.37 -11.30
C ARG A 153 -28.40 -7.18 -12.25
N GLU A 154 -27.63 -6.13 -11.98
CA GLU A 154 -27.72 -4.86 -12.70
C GLU A 154 -27.11 -4.92 -14.11
N HIS A 155 -25.99 -5.63 -14.28
CA HIS A 155 -25.20 -5.57 -15.53
C HIS A 155 -25.18 -6.88 -16.33
N PHE A 156 -25.60 -7.99 -15.74
CA PHE A 156 -25.45 -9.32 -16.36
C PHE A 156 -26.77 -10.11 -16.42
N ASP A 157 -27.91 -9.42 -16.49
CA ASP A 157 -29.25 -10.01 -16.51
C ASP A 157 -29.49 -10.99 -15.36
N SER A 158 -28.92 -10.71 -14.19
CA SER A 158 -28.96 -11.63 -13.03
C SER A 158 -28.32 -13.00 -13.28
N SER A 159 -27.48 -13.15 -14.31
CA SER A 159 -26.80 -14.40 -14.65
C SER A 159 -25.35 -14.39 -14.15
N PRO A 160 -25.01 -15.21 -13.12
CA PRO A 160 -23.63 -15.38 -12.68
C PRO A 160 -22.73 -15.94 -13.79
N LEU A 161 -23.27 -16.78 -14.69
CA LEU A 161 -22.51 -17.34 -15.80
C LEU A 161 -22.01 -16.25 -16.75
N LYS A 162 -22.87 -15.29 -17.11
CA LYS A 162 -22.47 -14.15 -17.97
C LYS A 162 -21.39 -13.29 -17.31
N PHE A 163 -21.49 -13.07 -16.00
CA PHE A 163 -20.46 -12.37 -15.24
C PHE A 163 -19.12 -13.13 -15.28
N ILE A 164 -19.12 -14.44 -15.01
CA ILE A 164 -17.90 -15.26 -15.03
C ILE A 164 -17.28 -15.25 -16.44
N GLN A 165 -18.07 -15.47 -17.49
CA GLN A 165 -17.59 -15.42 -18.88
C GLN A 165 -16.95 -14.07 -19.21
N TRP A 166 -17.57 -12.97 -18.78
CA TRP A 166 -17.00 -11.64 -18.96
C TRP A 166 -15.67 -11.45 -18.20
N VAL A 167 -15.56 -11.96 -16.96
CA VAL A 167 -14.29 -11.93 -16.21
C VAL A 167 -13.22 -12.74 -16.94
N ASP A 168 -13.53 -13.95 -17.39
CA ASP A 168 -12.60 -14.83 -18.08
C ASP A 168 -12.11 -14.22 -19.41
N ASP A 169 -13.03 -13.62 -20.17
CA ASP A 169 -12.73 -12.89 -21.40
C ASP A 169 -11.85 -11.67 -21.13
N ALA A 170 -12.15 -10.90 -20.06
CA ALA A 170 -11.36 -9.74 -19.67
C ALA A 170 -9.94 -10.11 -19.23
N LEU A 171 -9.77 -11.21 -18.49
CA LEU A 171 -8.46 -11.71 -18.07
C LEU A 171 -7.65 -12.25 -19.25
N THR A 172 -8.30 -12.92 -20.20
CA THR A 172 -7.67 -13.39 -21.45
C THR A 172 -7.23 -12.21 -22.33
N GLY A 173 -8.07 -11.17 -22.43
CA GLY A 173 -7.75 -9.94 -23.13
C GLY A 173 -6.61 -9.16 -22.49
N ALA A 174 -6.59 -9.03 -21.15
CA ALA A 174 -5.52 -8.34 -20.42
C ALA A 174 -4.17 -9.05 -20.56
N ALA A 175 -4.15 -10.39 -20.57
CA ALA A 175 -2.95 -11.17 -20.84
C ALA A 175 -2.40 -10.94 -22.26
N ALA A 176 -3.28 -10.82 -23.26
CA ALA A 176 -2.91 -10.54 -24.65
C ALA A 176 -2.39 -9.10 -24.86
N ILE A 177 -2.92 -8.11 -24.13
CA ILE A 177 -2.45 -6.72 -24.18
C ILE A 177 -1.07 -6.59 -23.51
N SER A 178 -0.87 -7.32 -22.40
CA SER A 178 0.40 -7.33 -21.67
C SER A 178 1.54 -7.97 -22.47
N SER A 179 1.25 -9.00 -23.28
CA SER A 179 2.24 -9.60 -24.20
C SER A 179 2.53 -8.73 -25.42
N HIS A 180 1.56 -7.98 -25.93
CA HIS A 180 1.79 -7.10 -27.09
C HIS A 180 2.61 -5.85 -26.76
N THR A 181 2.57 -5.37 -25.51
CA THR A 181 3.33 -4.18 -25.07
C THR A 181 4.82 -4.51 -24.83
N ALA A 182 5.17 -5.79 -24.63
CA ALA A 182 6.57 -6.22 -24.46
C ALA A 182 7.35 -6.33 -25.79
N ASP A 183 6.67 -6.41 -26.93
CA ASP A 183 7.26 -6.65 -28.27
C ASP A 183 7.41 -5.36 -29.11
N GLN A 184 7.08 -4.20 -28.54
CA GLN A 184 7.26 -2.89 -29.17
C GLN A 184 8.08 -1.95 -28.28
N GLN A 185 9.36 -2.25 -28.13
CA GLN A 185 10.34 -1.22 -27.76
C GLN A 185 11.62 -1.42 -28.58
N PRO A 186 12.03 -0.42 -29.39
CA PRO A 186 13.22 -0.51 -30.24
C PRO A 186 14.54 -0.50 -29.44
#